data_AF-A0A1D6LJ22-F1
#
_entry.id   AF-A0A1D6LJ22-F1
#
_cell.length_a   1.000
_cell.length_b   1.000
_cell.length_c   1.000
_cell.angle_alpha   90.00
_cell.angle_beta   90.00
_cell.angle_gamma   90.00
#
_symmetry.space_group_name_H-M   'P 1'
#
loop_
_entity.id
_entity.type
_entity.pdbx_description
1 polymer ?
#
loop_
_entity_poly.entity_id
_entity_poly.type
_entity_poly.pdbx_seq_one_letter_code
_entity_poly.pdbx_strand_id
1 'polypeptide(L)'
;MCHGTSGAFRKTVDGKWVHAFCAEWLLDTKYVRGQDKPVEGTETLVEGKDTCVCLHNVGGCLRCSSGDCNITFHPTCARSCGFYMNTKGFGTTPQHKAYCGKHSVQQKEADAQQYGPEELTSMKRMRISMPDLHYIVSLCLVA
;
A
#
# COMPACT_ATOMS: atom_id res chain seq x y z
N MET A 1 -2.80 7.51 9.92
CA MET A 1 -2.16 6.79 8.78
C MET A 1 -2.76 7.10 7.41
N CYS A 2 -4.09 7.09 7.23
CA CYS A 2 -4.73 7.60 6.01
C CYS A 2 -6.11 8.15 6.39
N HIS A 3 -6.84 8.72 5.44
CA HIS A 3 -8.18 9.29 5.67
C HIS A 3 -9.35 8.34 5.31
N GLY A 4 -9.05 7.08 4.96
CA GLY A 4 -10.08 6.09 4.69
C GLY A 4 -10.82 5.67 5.97
N THR A 5 -12.10 5.35 5.85
CA THR A 5 -12.98 4.97 6.97
C THR A 5 -13.46 3.52 6.91
N SER A 6 -13.01 2.74 5.91
CA SER A 6 -13.48 1.39 5.65
C SER A 6 -12.34 0.37 5.50
N GLY A 7 -12.64 -0.88 5.82
CA GLY A 7 -11.70 -2.00 5.75
C GLY A 7 -11.39 -2.60 7.12
N ALA A 8 -10.35 -3.43 7.18
CA ALA A 8 -9.94 -4.10 8.41
C ALA A 8 -9.08 -3.15 9.26
N PHE A 9 -9.49 -2.94 10.51
CA PHE A 9 -8.77 -2.12 11.49
C PHE A 9 -8.09 -2.99 12.55
N ARG A 10 -6.99 -2.49 13.11
CA ARG A 10 -6.29 -3.06 14.26
C ARG A 10 -5.98 -1.95 15.26
N LYS A 11 -5.97 -2.33 16.54
CA LYS A 11 -5.63 -1.44 17.63
C LYS A 11 -4.11 -1.34 17.76
N THR A 12 -3.59 -0.14 17.95
CA THR A 12 -2.19 0.13 18.26
C THR A 12 -1.93 -0.03 19.76
N VAL A 13 -0.65 -0.08 20.15
CA VAL A 13 -0.25 -0.11 21.57
C VAL A 13 -0.72 1.11 22.37
N ASP A 14 -0.81 2.29 21.74
CA ASP A 14 -1.33 3.52 22.34
C ASP A 14 -2.88 3.64 22.25
N GLY A 15 -3.54 2.56 21.81
CA GLY A 15 -5.00 2.44 21.84
C GLY A 15 -5.74 3.07 20.65
N LYS A 16 -5.03 3.66 19.69
CA LYS A 16 -5.59 4.17 18.44
C LYS A 16 -5.97 3.02 17.50
N TRP A 17 -6.74 3.33 16.46
CA TRP A 17 -7.11 2.39 15.42
C TRP A 17 -6.48 2.78 14.09
N VAL A 18 -5.92 1.79 13.41
CA VAL A 18 -5.28 1.95 12.10
C VAL A 18 -5.73 0.83 11.18
N HIS A 19 -5.78 1.06 9.87
CA HIS A 19 -6.02 -0.04 8.94
C HIS A 19 -4.89 -1.06 9.04
N ALA A 20 -5.23 -2.33 9.15
CA ALA A 20 -4.28 -3.44 9.05
C ALA A 20 -3.46 -3.35 7.75
N PHE A 21 -4.13 -2.93 6.67
CA PHE A 21 -3.51 -2.69 5.39
C PHE A 21 -2.45 -1.57 5.44
N CYS A 22 -2.76 -0.44 6.07
CA CYS A 22 -1.80 0.66 6.18
C CYS A 22 -0.62 0.27 7.07
N ALA A 23 -0.88 -0.43 8.18
CA ALA A 23 0.16 -0.89 9.10
C ALA A 23 1.17 -1.80 8.39
N GLU A 24 0.71 -2.79 7.61
CA GLU A 24 1.57 -3.71 6.86
C GLU A 24 2.49 -2.96 5.88
N TRP A 25 1.97 -1.97 5.18
CA TRP A 25 2.73 -1.28 4.14
C TRP A 25 3.65 -0.17 4.66
N LEU A 26 3.30 0.46 5.79
CA LEU A 26 4.05 1.59 6.34
C LEU A 26 5.01 1.21 7.46
N LEU A 27 4.71 0.15 8.20
CA LEU A 27 5.52 -0.29 9.35
C LEU A 27 6.48 -1.42 8.99
N ASP A 28 6.50 -1.81 7.70
CA ASP A 28 7.39 -2.82 7.16
C ASP A 28 7.35 -4.10 8.01
N THR A 29 8.47 -4.51 8.60
CA THR A 29 8.59 -5.74 9.38
C THR A 29 7.97 -5.68 10.77
N LYS A 30 7.61 -4.50 11.28
CA LYS A 30 7.02 -4.33 12.62
C LYS A 30 5.57 -4.79 12.67
N TYR A 31 4.93 -4.96 11.52
CA TYR A 31 3.57 -5.46 11.46
C TYR A 31 3.36 -6.52 10.37
N VAL A 32 2.93 -7.71 10.79
CA VAL A 32 2.45 -8.76 9.88
C VAL A 32 0.93 -8.84 9.99
N ARG A 33 0.24 -8.81 8.85
CA ARG A 33 -1.22 -8.91 8.81
C ARG A 33 -1.69 -10.25 9.38
N GLY A 34 -2.65 -10.17 10.30
CA GLY A 34 -3.19 -11.33 11.00
C GLY A 34 -2.46 -11.68 12.29
N GLN A 35 -1.39 -10.96 12.67
CA GLN A 35 -0.80 -11.14 14.00
C GLN A 35 -1.80 -10.80 15.12
N ASP A 36 -1.70 -11.48 16.26
CA ASP A 36 -2.57 -11.24 17.42
C ASP A 36 -2.19 -9.98 18.21
N LYS A 37 -0.90 -9.65 18.24
CA LYS A 37 -0.40 -8.49 18.98
C LYS A 37 -0.97 -7.16 18.46
N PRO A 38 -1.09 -6.14 19.32
CA PRO A 38 -1.38 -4.77 18.89
C PRO A 38 -0.34 -4.26 17.88
N VAL A 39 -0.71 -3.26 17.11
CA VAL A 39 0.22 -2.61 16.17
C VAL A 39 1.23 -1.76 16.94
N GLU A 40 2.51 -2.01 16.71
CA GLU A 40 3.65 -1.28 17.27
C GLU A 40 4.35 -0.43 16.21
N GLY A 41 5.10 0.60 16.61
CA GLY A 41 5.94 1.37 15.70
C GLY A 41 5.23 2.52 14.98
N THR A 42 3.95 2.77 15.26
CA THR A 42 3.19 3.86 14.63
C THR A 42 3.75 5.24 14.97
N GLU A 43 4.38 5.39 16.14
CA GLU A 43 5.08 6.59 16.57
C GLU A 43 6.30 6.95 15.72
N THR A 44 6.85 5.98 14.96
CA THR A 44 7.98 6.21 14.06
C THR A 44 7.57 6.77 12.70
N LEU A 45 6.26 6.79 12.40
CA LEU A 45 5.75 7.35 11.15
C LEU A 45 5.67 8.88 11.25
N VAL A 46 6.33 9.56 10.31
CA VAL A 46 6.15 11.00 10.13
C VAL A 46 4.89 11.23 9.31
N GLU A 47 3.80 11.59 9.99
CA GLU A 47 2.51 11.84 9.35
C GLU A 47 2.44 13.26 8.75
N GLY A 48 1.76 13.40 7.61
CA GLY A 48 1.46 14.70 6.98
C GLY A 48 2.64 15.38 6.28
N LYS A 49 3.78 14.70 6.16
CA LYS A 49 4.97 15.23 5.49
C LYS A 49 4.81 15.33 3.97
N ASP A 50 4.24 14.30 3.35
CA ASP A 50 4.15 14.18 1.90
C ASP A 50 2.71 14.40 1.39
N THR A 51 2.58 14.98 0.20
CA THR A 51 1.29 15.12 -0.49
C THR A 51 0.96 13.84 -1.25
N CYS A 52 -0.10 13.15 -0.81
CA CYS A 52 -0.63 11.98 -1.49
C CYS A 52 -1.24 12.35 -2.87
N VAL A 53 -1.35 11.38 -3.78
CA VAL A 53 -2.14 11.51 -5.03
C VAL A 53 -3.59 11.94 -4.82
N CYS A 54 -4.16 11.77 -3.63
CA CYS A 54 -5.49 12.29 -3.28
C CYS A 54 -5.49 13.78 -2.86
N LEU A 55 -4.36 14.47 -3.00
CA LEU A 55 -4.14 15.88 -2.67
C LEU A 55 -4.24 16.22 -1.17
N HIS A 56 -4.22 15.21 -0.29
CA HIS A 56 -4.22 15.41 1.16
C HIS A 56 -2.84 15.11 1.77
N ASN A 57 -2.43 15.97 2.71
CA ASN A 57 -1.20 15.84 3.48
C ASN A 57 -1.53 15.31 4.88
N VAL A 58 -2.12 14.11 4.95
CA VAL A 58 -2.54 13.48 6.21
C VAL A 58 -1.97 12.07 6.30
N GLY A 59 -1.60 11.63 7.50
CA GLY A 59 -1.12 10.26 7.68
C GLY A 59 0.20 9.95 6.96
N GLY A 60 0.48 8.67 6.73
CA GLY A 60 1.74 8.19 6.16
C GLY A 60 1.60 7.79 4.69
N CYS A 61 2.47 8.31 3.84
CA CYS A 61 2.53 7.98 2.43
C CYS A 61 3.68 7.02 2.11
N LEU A 62 3.47 6.19 1.09
CA LEU A 62 4.52 5.46 0.40
C LEU A 62 5.05 6.34 -0.73
N ARG A 63 6.35 6.27 -1.02
CA ARG A 63 6.93 6.80 -2.25
C ARG A 63 6.99 5.70 -3.31
N CYS A 64 6.74 6.07 -4.57
CA CYS A 64 6.92 5.17 -5.70
C CYS A 64 8.32 4.53 -5.68
N SER A 65 8.40 3.21 -5.82
CA SER A 65 9.66 2.46 -5.77
C SER A 65 10.49 2.52 -7.06
N SER A 66 10.17 3.44 -7.97
CA SER A 66 10.97 3.71 -9.18
C SER A 66 11.99 4.79 -8.85
N GLY A 67 13.26 4.58 -9.23
CA GLY A 67 14.44 5.27 -8.68
C GLY A 67 14.34 6.79 -8.56
N ASP A 68 13.80 7.46 -9.58
CA ASP A 68 13.72 8.93 -9.64
C ASP A 68 12.29 9.47 -9.41
N CYS A 69 11.37 8.63 -8.96
CA CYS A 69 9.96 9.00 -8.84
C CYS A 69 9.61 9.53 -7.45
N ASN A 70 9.23 10.81 -7.38
CA ASN A 70 8.81 11.48 -6.14
C ASN A 70 7.30 11.41 -5.88
N ILE A 71 6.52 10.69 -6.70
CA ILE A 71 5.08 10.53 -6.47
C ILE A 71 4.87 9.74 -5.19
N THR A 72 4.01 10.26 -4.30
CA THR A 72 3.65 9.59 -3.05
C THR A 72 2.15 9.32 -2.96
N PHE A 73 1.78 8.29 -2.22
CA PHE A 73 0.39 7.87 -2.07
C PHE A 73 0.18 7.13 -0.75
N HIS A 74 -1.00 7.26 -0.14
CA HIS A 74 -1.39 6.34 0.92
C HIS A 74 -1.45 4.91 0.38
N PRO A 75 -1.16 3.88 1.20
CA PRO A 75 -1.36 2.49 0.79
C PRO A 75 -2.79 2.25 0.27
N THR A 76 -3.80 2.79 0.94
CA THR A 76 -5.20 2.66 0.52
C THR A 76 -5.49 3.38 -0.79
N CYS A 77 -4.94 4.59 -1.01
CA CYS A 77 -5.07 5.30 -2.28
C CYS A 77 -4.43 4.51 -3.43
N ALA A 78 -3.25 3.94 -3.24
CA ALA A 78 -2.63 3.07 -4.24
C ALA A 78 -3.51 1.86 -4.58
N ARG A 79 -4.05 1.19 -3.55
CA ARG A 79 -4.98 0.07 -3.74
C ARG A 79 -6.22 0.49 -4.52
N SER A 80 -6.84 1.62 -4.16
CA SER A 80 -8.02 2.14 -4.85
C SER A 80 -7.69 2.53 -6.30
N CYS A 81 -6.59 3.22 -6.56
CA CYS A 81 -6.20 3.58 -7.93
C CYS A 81 -5.71 2.40 -8.78
N GLY A 82 -5.68 1.16 -8.25
CA GLY A 82 -5.19 -0.01 -8.98
C GLY A 82 -3.70 0.03 -9.28
N PHE A 83 -2.92 0.74 -8.46
CA PHE A 83 -1.47 0.80 -8.60
C PHE A 83 -0.83 -0.57 -8.40
N TYR A 84 0.26 -0.82 -9.11
CA TYR A 84 0.99 -2.06 -8.96
C TYR A 84 1.70 -2.07 -7.61
N MET A 85 1.36 -3.07 -6.79
CA MET A 85 1.87 -3.27 -5.44
C MET A 85 2.27 -4.73 -5.33
N ASN A 86 3.51 -4.99 -4.94
CA ASN A 86 4.01 -6.35 -4.75
C ASN A 86 4.72 -6.48 -3.40
N THR A 87 4.73 -7.72 -2.90
CA THR A 87 5.52 -8.09 -1.72
C THR A 87 6.47 -9.19 -2.17
N LYS A 88 7.76 -8.88 -2.23
CA LYS A 88 8.80 -9.85 -2.56
C LYS A 88 9.34 -10.41 -1.25
N GLY A 89 9.19 -11.72 -1.04
CA GLY A 89 9.85 -12.40 0.08
C GLY A 89 11.28 -12.73 -0.32
N PHE A 90 12.26 -11.94 0.13
CA PHE A 90 13.65 -12.37 0.12
C PHE A 90 13.98 -12.92 1.50
N GLY A 91 13.91 -14.24 1.66
CA GLY A 91 14.09 -14.90 2.96
C GLY A 91 12.88 -14.74 3.89
N THR A 92 13.13 -14.47 5.17
CA THR A 92 12.08 -14.33 6.21
C THR A 92 11.41 -12.97 6.22
N THR A 93 11.92 -12.00 5.46
CA THR A 93 11.49 -10.61 5.55
C THR A 93 10.71 -10.19 4.30
N PRO A 94 9.41 -9.88 4.41
CA PRO A 94 8.65 -9.36 3.29
C PRO A 94 9.15 -7.96 2.92
N GLN A 95 9.48 -7.74 1.64
CA GLN A 95 9.79 -6.42 1.11
C GLN A 95 8.61 -5.92 0.28
N HIS A 96 7.95 -4.88 0.76
CA HIS A 96 6.85 -4.23 0.08
C HIS A 96 7.35 -3.20 -0.94
N LYS A 97 6.91 -3.28 -2.20
CA LYS A 97 7.14 -2.25 -3.22
C LYS A 97 5.84 -1.83 -3.88
N ALA A 98 5.71 -0.54 -4.11
CA ALA A 98 4.52 0.06 -4.73
C ALA A 98 4.92 1.11 -5.75
N TYR A 99 4.17 1.17 -6.85
CA TYR A 99 4.52 1.96 -8.02
C TYR A 99 3.35 2.87 -8.39
N CYS A 100 3.61 4.14 -8.72
CA CYS A 100 2.55 5.06 -9.14
C CYS A 100 1.93 4.60 -10.48
N GLY A 101 0.84 5.24 -10.90
CA GLY A 101 0.18 4.91 -12.18
C GLY A 101 1.12 4.92 -13.39
N LYS A 102 2.09 5.85 -13.44
CA LYS A 102 3.09 5.94 -14.53
C LYS A 102 4.04 4.74 -14.58
N HIS A 103 4.40 4.17 -13.44
CA HIS A 103 5.38 3.08 -13.34
C HIS A 103 4.75 1.71 -13.09
N SER A 104 3.44 1.66 -12.83
CA SER A 104 2.73 0.41 -12.53
C SER A 104 2.76 -0.57 -13.69
N VAL A 105 2.53 -0.10 -14.91
CA VAL A 105 2.50 -0.95 -16.12
C VAL A 105 3.89 -1.52 -16.38
N GLN A 106 4.89 -0.65 -16.52
CA GLN A 106 6.27 -1.05 -16.80
C GLN A 106 6.82 -2.03 -15.76
N GLN A 107 6.58 -1.78 -14.46
CA GLN A 107 7.07 -2.69 -13.44
C GLN A 107 6.33 -4.05 -13.47
N LYS A 108 5.03 -4.05 -13.72
CA LYS A 108 4.25 -5.29 -13.83
C LYS A 108 4.75 -6.15 -14.99
N GLU A 109 5.12 -5.55 -16.12
CA GLU A 109 5.73 -6.23 -17.26
C GLU A 109 7.12 -6.76 -16.93
N ALA A 110 7.97 -5.95 -16.27
CA ALA A 110 9.30 -6.37 -15.83
C ALA A 110 9.24 -7.56 -14.86
N ASP A 111 8.36 -7.50 -13.85
CA ASP A 111 8.15 -8.63 -12.95
C ASP A 111 7.60 -9.86 -13.71
N ALA A 112 6.73 -9.68 -14.70
CA ALA A 112 6.19 -10.79 -15.49
C ALA A 112 7.24 -11.48 -16.38
N GLN A 113 8.28 -10.76 -16.81
CA GLN A 113 9.41 -11.32 -17.55
C GLN A 113 10.43 -11.99 -16.63
N GLN A 114 10.56 -11.50 -15.39
CA GLN A 114 11.56 -11.96 -14.44
C GLN A 114 11.11 -13.20 -13.66
N TYR A 115 9.83 -13.30 -13.31
CA TYR A 115 9.32 -14.32 -12.39
C TYR A 115 8.34 -15.28 -13.06
N GLY A 116 8.29 -16.52 -12.57
CA GLY A 116 7.32 -17.50 -13.03
C GLY A 116 5.87 -17.16 -12.62
N PRO A 117 4.85 -17.78 -13.26
CA PRO A 117 3.44 -17.53 -12.95
C PRO A 117 3.07 -17.86 -11.50
N GLU A 118 3.71 -18.87 -10.89
CA GLU A 118 3.48 -19.26 -9.49
C GLU A 118 4.02 -18.20 -8.51
N GLU A 119 5.20 -17.65 -8.78
CA GLU A 119 5.78 -16.56 -8.00
C GLU A 119 4.93 -15.30 -8.10
N LEU A 120 4.53 -14.91 -9.33
CA LEU A 120 3.64 -13.77 -9.55
C LEU A 120 2.29 -13.92 -8.85
N THR A 121 1.74 -15.14 -8.82
CA THR A 121 0.48 -15.42 -8.11
C THR A 121 0.66 -15.31 -6.60
N SER A 122 1.80 -15.75 -6.08
CA SER A 122 2.16 -15.62 -4.67
C SER A 122 2.36 -14.16 -4.25
N MET A 123 2.92 -13.33 -5.15
CA MET A 123 3.06 -11.89 -4.96
C MET A 123 1.71 -11.14 -4.97
N LYS A 124 0.71 -11.64 -5.71
CA LYS A 124 -0.58 -10.95 -5.97
C LYS A 124 -1.67 -11.16 -4.91
N ARG A 125 -1.35 -11.59 -3.69
CA ARG A 125 -2.36 -11.84 -2.63
C ARG A 125 -3.02 -10.60 -2.01
N MET A 126 -3.25 -9.54 -2.78
CA MET A 126 -4.04 -8.40 -2.32
C MET A 126 -5.49 -8.57 -2.77
N ARG A 127 -6.33 -9.14 -1.89
CA ARG A 127 -7.78 -9.20 -2.11
C ARG A 127 -8.32 -7.78 -2.26
N ILE A 128 -8.73 -7.44 -3.49
CA ILE A 128 -9.54 -6.26 -3.77
C ILE A 128 -10.94 -6.57 -3.26
N SER A 129 -11.48 -5.73 -2.38
CA SER A 129 -12.90 -5.81 -2.05
C SER A 129 -13.68 -5.31 -3.27
N MET A 130 -14.47 -6.18 -3.89
CA MET A 130 -15.25 -5.92 -5.11
C MET A 130 -16.20 -4.70 -5.09
N PRO A 131 -16.66 -4.12 -3.96
CA PRO A 131 -17.57 -2.96 -4.01
C PRO A 131 -16.91 -1.63 -4.45
N ASP A 132 -15.58 -1.49 -4.37
CA ASP A 132 -14.96 -0.19 -4.65
C ASP A 132 -14.78 0.11 -6.16
N LEU A 133 -14.88 -0.90 -7.03
CA LEU A 133 -14.58 -0.76 -8.47
C LEU A 133 -15.51 0.22 -9.19
N HIS A 134 -16.78 0.34 -8.76
CA HIS A 134 -17.74 1.24 -9.40
C HIS A 134 -17.60 2.72 -9.00
N TYR A 135 -17.00 3.05 -7.85
CA TYR A 135 -16.81 4.45 -7.45
C TYR A 135 -15.52 5.06 -8.02
N ILE A 136 -14.53 4.21 -8.35
CA ILE A 136 -13.19 4.65 -8.75
C ILE A 136 -13.12 5.03 -10.24
N VAL A 137 -13.88 4.34 -11.10
CA VAL A 137 -13.91 4.65 -12.55
C VAL A 137 -14.41 6.08 -12.80
N SER A 138 -15.27 6.61 -11.94
CA SER A 138 -15.82 7.97 -12.08
C SER A 138 -14.87 9.09 -11.65
N LEU A 139 -13.83 8.85 -10.86
CA LEU A 139 -12.91 9.91 -10.40
C LEU A 139 -11.63 10.01 -11.23
N CYS A 140 -11.18 8.91 -11.87
CA CYS A 140 -10.00 8.93 -12.73
C CYS A 140 -10.26 9.46 -14.15
N LEU A 141 -11.51 9.64 -14.56
CA LEU A 141 -11.88 10.16 -15.89
C LEU A 141 -12.13 11.68 -15.92
N VAL A 142 -12.01 12.37 -14.78
CA VAL A 142 -12.32 13.82 -14.66
C VAL A 142 -11.08 14.65 -14.29
N ALA A 143 -9.87 14.11 -14.50
CA ALA A 143 -8.60 14.84 -14.40
C ALA A 143 -7.76 14.59 -15.66
#